data_AF-A0A973ETD3-F1
#
_entry.id   AF-A0A973ETD3-F1
#
_cell.length_a   1.000
_cell.length_b   1.000
_cell.length_c   1.000
_cell.angle_alpha   90.00
_cell.angle_beta   90.00
_cell.angle_gamma   90.00
#
_symmetry.space_group_name_H-M   'P 1'
#
loop_
_entity.id
_entity.type
_entity.pdbx_description
1 polymer ?
#
loop_
_entity_poly.entity_id
_entity_poly.type
_entity_poly.pdbx_seq_one_letter_code
_entity_poly.pdbx_strand_id
1 'polypeptide(L)'
;MNMRRISLVLVLALVLSCTAEAASGEEKEALWPPPPPMGLSGICSDSQDLYVMTAGKILRYRLSDWKLLDEVELPDLPPPPSSPPEKTKSDKSAPRPPMGIPHGLWTQGGFLYALAGPMVYRYSTPDLTLQNALELPRPDTHR
;
A
#
# COMPACT_ATOMS: atom_id res chain seq x y z
N MET A 1 15.24 -51.23 17.62
CA MET A 1 15.93 -49.96 17.30
C MET A 1 15.24 -48.86 18.09
N ASN A 2 15.86 -48.38 19.17
CA ASN A 2 15.15 -47.74 20.28
C ASN A 2 14.85 -46.26 19.97
N MET A 3 13.56 -45.89 19.89
CA MET A 3 13.07 -44.51 19.63
C MET A 3 13.73 -43.43 20.52
N ARG A 4 14.20 -43.81 21.71
CA ARG A 4 14.95 -42.92 22.61
C ARG A 4 16.29 -42.44 22.04
N ARG A 5 16.95 -43.23 21.18
CA ARG A 5 18.21 -42.83 20.52
C ARG A 5 17.97 -41.87 19.36
N ILE A 6 16.85 -42.03 18.65
CA ILE A 6 16.47 -41.18 17.51
C ILE A 6 16.13 -39.76 18.00
N SER A 7 15.42 -39.66 19.13
CA SER A 7 15.05 -38.37 19.71
C SER A 7 16.26 -37.56 20.18
N LEU A 8 17.32 -38.22 20.66
CA LEU A 8 18.50 -37.54 21.20
C LEU A 8 19.42 -37.02 20.09
N VAL A 9 19.49 -37.73 18.96
CA VAL A 9 20.23 -37.29 17.76
C VAL A 9 19.57 -36.08 17.11
N LEU A 10 18.23 -36.03 17.09
CA LEU A 10 17.48 -34.92 16.48
C LEU A 10 17.64 -33.61 17.27
N VAL A 11 17.65 -33.69 18.60
CA VAL A 11 17.87 -32.52 19.47
C VAL A 11 19.31 -32.02 19.37
N LEU A 12 20.29 -32.93 19.23
CA LEU A 12 21.70 -32.54 19.08
C LEU A 12 21.97 -31.85 17.73
N ALA A 13 21.31 -32.27 16.65
CA ALA A 13 21.41 -31.63 15.33
C ALA A 13 20.81 -30.21 15.32
N LEU A 14 19.75 -29.97 16.11
CA LEU A 14 19.09 -28.67 16.20
C LEU A 14 19.95 -27.62 16.92
N VAL A 15 20.77 -28.03 17.89
CA VAL A 15 21.62 -27.11 18.68
C VAL A 15 22.86 -26.67 17.89
N LEU A 16 23.34 -27.46 16.93
CA LEU A 16 24.53 -27.11 16.14
C LEU A 16 24.29 -26.11 14.99
N SER A 17 23.03 -25.73 14.71
CA SER A 17 22.71 -24.81 13.61
C SER A 17 22.75 -23.33 14.00
N CYS A 18 23.00 -23.01 15.27
CA CYS A 18 23.09 -21.63 15.75
C CYS A 18 24.54 -21.16 15.86
N THR A 19 25.21 -20.97 14.73
CA THR A 19 26.37 -20.06 14.68
C THR A 19 25.98 -18.88 13.81
N ALA A 20 25.68 -17.77 14.48
CA ALA A 20 25.39 -16.49 13.90
C ALA A 20 26.57 -16.05 13.03
N GLU A 21 26.30 -15.85 11.74
CA GLU A 21 27.21 -15.19 10.81
C GLU A 21 27.21 -13.70 11.17
N ALA A 22 28.26 -13.27 11.87
CA ALA A 22 28.54 -11.87 12.11
C ALA A 22 29.02 -11.25 10.79
N ALA A 23 28.07 -10.78 9.98
CA ALA A 23 28.37 -9.91 8.87
C ALA A 23 28.93 -8.59 9.43
N SER A 24 30.22 -8.37 9.21
CA SER A 24 30.90 -7.09 9.41
C SER A 24 30.24 -6.05 8.49
N GLY A 25 29.34 -5.24 9.06
CA GLY A 25 28.75 -4.11 8.38
C GLY A 25 29.79 -3.01 8.20
N GLU A 26 30.24 -2.81 6.97
CA GLU A 26 30.93 -1.60 6.56
C GLU A 26 29.92 -0.45 6.64
N GLU A 27 30.11 0.47 7.59
CA GLU A 27 29.29 1.68 7.74
C GLU A 27 29.61 2.63 6.58
N LYS A 28 29.00 2.34 5.43
CA LYS A 28 28.93 3.27 4.32
C LYS A 28 27.87 4.29 4.70
N GLU A 29 28.31 5.53 4.90
CA GLU A 29 27.47 6.71 5.16
C GLU A 29 26.21 6.63 4.26
N ALA A 30 25.10 6.21 4.87
CA ALA A 30 23.91 5.84 4.15
C ALA A 30 23.29 7.12 3.61
N LEU A 31 23.62 7.47 2.35
CA LEU A 31 22.70 8.22 1.52
C LEU A 31 21.41 7.40 1.52
N TRP A 32 20.47 7.78 2.39
CA TRP A 32 19.15 7.17 2.43
C TRP A 32 18.65 7.11 0.98
N PRO A 33 18.31 5.93 0.45
CA PRO A 33 17.73 5.86 -0.87
C PRO A 33 16.54 6.83 -0.87
N PRO A 34 16.32 7.59 -1.97
CA PRO A 34 15.17 8.47 -2.05
C PRO A 34 13.93 7.65 -1.66
N PRO A 35 13.04 8.19 -0.80
CA PRO A 35 11.86 7.47 -0.38
C PRO A 35 11.16 6.95 -1.64
N PRO A 36 10.73 5.67 -1.67
CA PRO A 36 10.08 5.13 -2.84
C PRO A 36 8.88 6.03 -3.20
N PRO A 37 8.58 6.18 -4.51
CA PRO A 37 7.42 6.95 -4.91
C PRO A 37 6.19 6.42 -4.16
N MET A 38 5.54 7.28 -3.38
CA MET A 38 4.33 6.93 -2.64
C MET A 38 3.20 6.72 -3.66
N GLY A 39 3.03 5.48 -4.11
CA GLY A 39 1.91 5.07 -4.94
C GLY A 39 0.59 5.07 -4.17
N LEU A 40 -0.53 5.05 -4.89
CA LEU A 40 -1.85 4.85 -4.30
C LEU A 40 -1.84 3.50 -3.57
N SER A 41 -2.06 3.53 -2.26
CA SER A 41 -2.10 2.32 -1.44
C SER A 41 -3.41 2.21 -0.66
N GLY A 42 -3.83 1.02 -0.29
CA GLY A 42 -5.02 0.84 0.53
C GLY A 42 -5.31 -0.63 0.76
N ILE A 43 -5.87 -0.96 1.91
CA ILE A 43 -6.29 -2.32 2.22
C ILE A 43 -7.57 -2.29 3.03
N CYS A 44 -8.53 -3.13 2.67
CA CYS A 44 -9.72 -3.36 3.46
C CYS A 44 -10.24 -4.77 3.16
N SER A 45 -11.19 -5.25 3.94
CA SER A 45 -11.83 -6.54 3.71
C SER A 45 -13.32 -6.46 3.94
N ASP A 46 -14.06 -7.42 3.40
CA ASP A 46 -15.39 -7.76 3.90
C ASP A 46 -15.35 -9.12 4.63
N SER A 47 -16.47 -9.85 4.66
CA SER A 47 -16.53 -11.16 5.30
C SER A 47 -15.87 -12.30 4.51
N GLN A 48 -15.67 -12.14 3.19
CA GLN A 48 -15.20 -13.20 2.30
C GLN A 48 -13.88 -12.85 1.60
N ASP A 49 -13.69 -11.58 1.24
CA ASP A 49 -12.60 -11.14 0.39
C ASP A 49 -11.77 -10.01 1.03
N LEU A 50 -10.49 -9.97 0.64
CA LEU A 50 -9.51 -8.93 0.95
C LEU A 50 -9.26 -8.11 -0.31
N TYR A 51 -9.31 -6.79 -0.18
CA TYR A 51 -9.06 -5.86 -1.28
C TYR A 51 -7.77 -5.08 -1.00
N VAL A 52 -6.88 -5.03 -1.99
CA VAL A 52 -5.60 -4.31 -1.91
C VAL A 52 -5.51 -3.36 -3.09
N MET A 53 -5.38 -2.06 -2.80
CA MET A 53 -5.06 -1.06 -3.81
C MET A 53 -3.55 -0.83 -3.80
N THR A 54 -2.92 -1.02 -4.95
CA THR A 54 -1.48 -0.79 -5.14
C THR A 54 -1.17 -0.61 -6.62
N ALA A 55 -0.13 0.16 -6.94
CA ALA A 55 0.36 0.34 -8.32
C ALA A 55 -0.73 0.72 -9.35
N GLY A 56 -1.73 1.51 -8.94
CA GLY A 56 -2.83 1.92 -9.82
C GLY A 56 -3.87 0.82 -10.09
N LYS A 57 -3.90 -0.24 -9.29
CA LYS A 57 -4.82 -1.36 -9.41
C LYS A 57 -5.49 -1.70 -8.10
N ILE A 58 -6.62 -2.38 -8.17
CA ILE A 58 -7.31 -3.01 -7.04
C ILE A 58 -7.28 -4.52 -7.27
N LEU A 59 -6.71 -5.23 -6.29
CA LEU A 59 -6.56 -6.67 -6.28
C LEU A 59 -7.56 -7.24 -5.27
N ARG A 60 -8.31 -8.28 -5.66
CA ARG A 60 -9.23 -9.01 -4.77
C ARG A 60 -8.67 -10.39 -4.49
N TYR A 61 -8.44 -10.69 -3.22
CA TYR A 61 -8.03 -11.99 -2.72
C TYR A 61 -9.14 -12.62 -1.92
N ARG A 62 -9.21 -13.94 -1.94
CA ARG A 62 -10.03 -14.68 -0.98
C ARG A 62 -9.36 -14.68 0.38
N LEU A 63 -10.09 -14.32 1.44
CA LEU A 63 -9.52 -14.23 2.80
C LEU A 63 -9.03 -15.57 3.35
N SER A 64 -9.72 -16.67 3.02
CA SER A 64 -9.46 -17.97 3.64
C SER A 64 -8.13 -18.61 3.21
N ASP A 65 -7.72 -18.37 1.96
CA ASP A 65 -6.58 -19.05 1.33
C ASP A 65 -5.59 -18.08 0.66
N TRP A 66 -5.82 -16.76 0.77
CA TRP A 66 -5.01 -15.71 0.18
C TRP A 66 -4.84 -15.83 -1.35
N LYS A 67 -5.76 -16.53 -2.02
CA LYS A 67 -5.72 -16.69 -3.46
C LYS A 67 -6.21 -15.42 -4.15
N LEU A 68 -5.42 -14.89 -5.08
CA LEU A 68 -5.86 -13.81 -5.96
C LEU A 68 -7.03 -14.30 -6.82
N LEU A 69 -8.15 -13.57 -6.76
CA LEU A 69 -9.37 -13.87 -7.49
C LEU A 69 -9.56 -12.96 -8.69
N ASP A 70 -9.22 -11.67 -8.57
CA ASP A 70 -9.46 -10.67 -9.60
C ASP A 70 -8.56 -9.44 -9.44
N GLU A 71 -8.41 -8.68 -10.53
CA GLU A 71 -7.61 -7.44 -10.61
C GLU A 71 -8.29 -6.44 -11.55
N VAL A 72 -8.44 -5.20 -11.10
CA VAL A 72 -8.97 -4.10 -11.92
C VAL A 72 -8.05 -2.89 -11.86
N GLU A 73 -7.89 -2.21 -13.00
CA GLU A 73 -7.12 -0.97 -13.08
C GLU A 73 -7.96 0.21 -12.60
N LEU A 74 -7.36 1.11 -11.82
CA LEU A 74 -8.00 2.38 -11.49
C LEU A 74 -8.07 3.25 -12.75
N PRO A 75 -9.13 4.05 -12.90
CA PRO A 75 -9.18 5.06 -13.95
C PRO A 75 -8.03 6.07 -13.78
N ASP A 76 -7.55 6.59 -14.92
CA ASP A 76 -6.52 7.63 -14.93
C ASP A 76 -6.96 8.83 -14.09
N LEU A 77 -6.09 9.24 -13.16
CA LEU A 77 -6.35 10.39 -12.34
C LEU A 77 -6.25 11.67 -13.16
N PRO A 78 -7.14 12.66 -12.91
CA PRO A 78 -6.99 13.96 -13.54
C PRO A 78 -5.63 14.56 -13.16
N PRO A 79 -5.00 15.31 -14.08
CA PRO A 79 -3.74 15.96 -13.79
C PRO A 79 -3.91 16.89 -12.58
N PRO A 80 -2.88 17.02 -11.73
CA PRO A 80 -2.93 17.98 -10.63
C PRO A 80 -3.23 19.37 -11.21
N PRO A 81 -4.05 20.20 -10.53
CA PRO A 81 -4.34 21.53 -11.00
C PRO A 81 -3.02 22.29 -11.18
N SER A 82 -2.82 22.88 -12.36
CA SER A 82 -1.65 23.71 -12.62
C SER A 82 -1.58 24.80 -11.55
N SER A 83 -0.58 24.74 -10.69
CA SER A 83 -0.31 25.80 -9.73
C SER A 83 -0.15 27.13 -10.50
N PRO A 84 -0.77 28.23 -10.05
CA PRO A 84 -0.56 29.54 -10.67
C PRO A 84 0.94 29.87 -10.67
N PRO A 85 1.45 30.62 -11.66
CA PRO A 85 2.87 30.92 -11.75
C PRO A 85 3.33 31.57 -10.44
N GLU A 86 4.30 30.94 -9.77
CA GLU A 86 4.97 31.47 -8.59
C GLU A 86 5.51 32.86 -8.94
N LYS A 87 4.89 33.91 -8.39
CA LYS A 87 5.57 35.19 -8.23
C LYS A 87 6.55 35.04 -7.08
N THR A 88 7.82 34.94 -7.45
CA THR A 88 9.03 35.07 -6.65
C THR A 88 8.86 35.89 -5.37
N LYS A 89 8.97 35.25 -4.20
CA LYS A 89 9.74 35.77 -3.05
C LYS A 89 10.35 34.59 -2.30
N SER A 90 11.68 34.57 -2.29
CA SER A 90 12.51 33.66 -1.51
C SER A 90 12.35 33.99 -0.03
N ASP A 91 11.41 33.32 0.64
CA ASP A 91 11.50 33.10 2.08
C ASP A 91 12.00 31.67 2.29
N LYS A 92 13.11 31.52 3.01
CA LYS A 92 13.72 30.24 3.40
C LYS A 92 12.78 29.48 4.35
N SER A 93 11.68 28.95 3.83
CA SER A 93 10.99 27.81 4.44
C SER A 93 11.68 26.56 3.93
N ALA A 94 12.01 25.62 4.82
CA ALA A 94 12.40 24.28 4.42
C ALA A 94 11.37 23.73 3.40
N PRO A 95 11.80 23.00 2.35
CA PRO A 95 10.88 22.39 1.40
C PRO A 95 9.87 21.56 2.18
N ARG A 96 8.58 21.89 2.08
CA ARG A 96 7.55 21.02 2.66
C ARG A 96 7.68 19.67 1.96
N PRO A 97 7.73 18.55 2.70
CA PRO A 97 7.76 17.26 2.06
C PRO A 97 6.53 17.15 1.14
N PRO A 98 6.68 16.58 -0.07
CA PRO A 98 5.54 16.38 -0.95
C PRO A 98 4.48 15.56 -0.21
N MET A 99 3.33 16.18 0.03
CA MET A 99 2.18 15.48 0.59
C MET A 99 1.76 14.42 -0.43
N GLY A 100 1.75 13.15 -0.03
CA GLY A 100 1.30 12.06 -0.88
C GLY A 100 -0.13 12.28 -1.37
N ILE A 101 -0.47 11.72 -2.53
CA ILE A 101 -1.83 11.77 -3.07
C ILE A 101 -2.76 11.06 -2.08
N PRO A 102 -3.87 11.68 -1.60
CA PRO A 102 -4.82 11.04 -0.71
C PRO A 102 -5.30 9.72 -1.29
N HIS A 103 -5.29 8.66 -0.49
CA HIS A 103 -5.70 7.35 -0.97
C HIS A 103 -6.28 6.47 0.14
N GLY A 104 -7.08 5.50 -0.26
CA GLY A 104 -7.50 4.41 0.62
C GLY A 104 -8.63 3.58 0.03
N LEU A 105 -8.97 2.50 0.75
CA LEU A 105 -10.03 1.57 0.39
C LEU A 105 -10.97 1.34 1.57
N TRP A 106 -12.26 1.23 1.30
CA TRP A 106 -13.28 0.89 2.29
C TRP A 106 -14.42 0.10 1.65
N THR A 107 -14.96 -0.86 2.39
CA THR A 107 -16.12 -1.67 2.00
C THR A 107 -17.35 -1.23 2.79
N GLN A 108 -18.48 -1.06 2.11
CA GLN A 108 -19.76 -0.80 2.77
C GLN A 108 -20.94 -1.20 1.89
N GLY A 109 -21.87 -1.98 2.45
CA GLY A 109 -23.18 -2.25 1.82
C GLY A 109 -23.13 -2.94 0.46
N GLY A 110 -22.18 -3.84 0.22
CA GLY A 110 -22.00 -4.51 -1.07
C GLY A 110 -21.26 -3.67 -2.13
N PHE A 111 -20.54 -2.63 -1.68
CA PHE A 111 -19.71 -1.78 -2.52
C PHE A 111 -18.30 -1.66 -1.95
N LEU A 112 -17.34 -1.55 -2.87
CA LEU A 112 -15.97 -1.16 -2.58
C LEU A 112 -15.79 0.28 -3.04
N TYR A 113 -15.23 1.11 -2.17
CA TYR A 113 -14.92 2.50 -2.45
C TYR A 113 -13.42 2.68 -2.48
N ALA A 114 -12.92 3.34 -3.52
CA ALA A 114 -11.51 3.67 -3.67
C ALA A 114 -11.34 5.18 -3.74
N LEU A 115 -10.61 5.74 -2.78
CA LEU A 115 -10.11 7.11 -2.85
C LEU A 115 -8.78 7.10 -3.59
N ALA A 116 -8.68 7.90 -4.64
CA ALA A 116 -7.46 8.13 -5.35
C ALA A 116 -7.38 9.60 -5.76
N GLY A 117 -6.59 10.36 -5.01
CA GLY A 117 -6.49 11.80 -5.15
C GLY A 117 -7.83 12.50 -4.82
N PRO A 118 -8.35 13.35 -5.73
CA PRO A 118 -9.64 13.99 -5.52
C PRO A 118 -10.81 13.08 -5.87
N MET A 119 -10.58 11.87 -6.41
CA MET A 119 -11.64 11.01 -6.91
C MET A 119 -12.01 9.94 -5.89
N VAL A 120 -13.30 9.71 -5.72
CA VAL A 120 -13.87 8.53 -5.06
C VAL A 120 -14.56 7.68 -6.12
N TYR A 121 -14.05 6.48 -6.34
CA TYR A 121 -14.63 5.48 -7.21
C TYR A 121 -15.45 4.48 -6.38
N ARG A 122 -16.61 4.10 -6.89
CA ARG A 122 -17.48 3.09 -6.26
C ARG A 122 -17.61 1.90 -7.20
N TYR A 123 -17.22 0.73 -6.73
CA TYR A 123 -17.32 -0.54 -7.42
C TYR A 123 -18.36 -1.44 -6.74
N SER A 124 -19.07 -2.26 -7.51
CA SER A 124 -19.90 -3.33 -6.94
C SER A 124 -19.02 -4.49 -6.47
N THR A 125 -19.36 -5.10 -5.34
CA THR A 125 -18.76 -6.36 -4.90
C THR A 125 -19.73 -7.53 -5.15
N PRO A 126 -19.23 -8.73 -5.53
CA PRO A 126 -17.82 -9.06 -5.64
C PRO A 126 -17.20 -8.63 -6.98
N ASP A 127 -17.98 -8.41 -8.04
CA ASP A 127 -17.53 -8.33 -9.45
C ASP A 127 -16.60 -7.15 -9.82
N LEU A 128 -16.25 -6.29 -8.88
CA LEU A 128 -15.40 -5.10 -9.09
C LEU A 128 -15.79 -4.25 -10.30
N THR A 129 -17.08 -4.18 -10.61
CA THR A 129 -17.57 -3.36 -11.73
C THR A 129 -17.73 -1.92 -11.26
N LEU A 130 -17.11 -0.97 -11.97
CA LEU A 130 -17.22 0.46 -11.66
C LEU A 130 -18.65 0.94 -11.85
N GLN A 131 -19.27 1.44 -10.79
CA GLN A 131 -20.65 1.92 -10.77
C GLN A 131 -20.71 3.46 -10.83
N ASN A 132 -19.79 4.14 -10.15
CA ASN A 132 -19.79 5.60 -10.08
C ASN A 132 -18.39 6.16 -9.80
N ALA A 133 -18.18 7.42 -10.19
CA ALA A 133 -17.00 8.22 -9.89
C ALA A 133 -17.44 9.60 -9.41
N LEU A 134 -16.86 10.07 -8.31
CA LEU A 134 -17.18 11.36 -7.70
C LEU A 134 -15.87 12.14 -7.49
N GLU A 135 -15.83 13.38 -7.96
CA GLU A 135 -14.77 14.33 -7.56
C GLU A 135 -15.15 15.00 -6.24
N LEU A 136 -14.23 14.96 -5.27
CA LEU A 136 -14.38 15.63 -3.99
C LEU A 136 -14.33 17.15 -4.18
N PRO A 137 -15.19 17.91 -3.48
CA PRO A 137 -15.13 19.35 -3.52
C PRO A 137 -13.78 19.83 -2.99
N ARG A 138 -13.25 20.88 -3.61
CA ARG A 138 -12.02 21.50 -3.12
C ARG A 138 -12.33 22.17 -1.78
N PRO A 139 -11.49 21.99 -0.75
CA PRO A 139 -11.63 22.77 0.48
C PRO A 139 -11.43 24.25 0.12
N ASP A 140 -12.35 25.11 0.56
CA ASP A 140 -12.22 26.55 0.38
C ASP A 140 -10.89 27.02 1.00
N THR A 141 -10.02 27.63 0.20
CA THR A 141 -8.70 28.12 0.63
C THR A 141 -8.77 29.43 1.43
N HIS A 142 -9.95 29.85 1.87
CA HIS A 142 -10.11 31.06 2.69
C HIS A 142 -9.88 30.76 4.18
N ARG A 143 -8.63 30.95 4.62
CA ARG A 143 -8.29 31.24 6.02
C ARG A 143 -7.30 32.40 6.06
#